data_AF-A0A151RJ13-F1
#
_entry.id   AF-A0A151RJ13-F1
#
_cell.length_a   1.000
_cell.length_b   1.000
_cell.length_c   1.000
_cell.angle_alpha   90.00
_cell.angle_beta   90.00
_cell.angle_gamma   90.00
#
_symmetry.space_group_name_H-M   'P 1'
#
loop_
_entity.id
_entity.type
_entity.pdbx_description
1 polymer ?
#
loop_
_entity_poly.entity_id
_entity_poly.type
_entity_poly.pdbx_seq_one_letter_code
_entity_poly.pdbx_strand_id
1 'polypeptide(L)'
;MHVRCHLYILNLMVNDGLKEYHSSINKIRYAVRDVRASLGRMDRFKICIKEGRIVDKCTMQLDVLTRWNSTYIIIEIASKFRKAFKRPGEKCYQYVMLDGGVPNNEDWDNVRCFIKLLKIFFDITQSFRNKFCNFFFFFEYFNEHCMILLELKWG
;
A
#
# COMPACT_ATOMS: atom_id res chain seq x y z
N MET A 1 5.21 -31.45 2.50
CA MET A 1 4.14 -30.51 2.96
C MET A 1 4.24 -29.25 2.11
N HIS A 2 3.14 -28.84 1.47
CA HIS A 2 3.13 -28.12 0.18
C HIS A 2 3.37 -26.59 0.29
N VAL A 3 4.11 -26.00 -0.65
CA VAL A 3 4.25 -24.53 -0.86
C VAL A 3 2.90 -23.79 -0.85
N ARG A 4 1.84 -24.46 -1.32
CA ARG A 4 0.46 -23.95 -1.30
C ARG A 4 -0.09 -23.70 0.10
N CYS A 5 0.26 -24.52 1.10
CA CYS A 5 -0.16 -24.32 2.49
C CYS A 5 0.51 -23.09 3.11
N HIS A 6 1.77 -22.82 2.76
CA HIS A 6 2.51 -21.66 3.26
C HIS A 6 1.99 -20.36 2.65
N LEU A 7 1.79 -20.33 1.33
CA LEU A 7 1.15 -19.19 0.65
C LEU A 7 -0.27 -18.93 1.19
N TYR A 8 -0.99 -19.98 1.57
CA TYR A 8 -2.30 -19.85 2.21
C TYR A 8 -2.20 -19.20 3.60
N ILE A 9 -1.28 -19.63 4.46
CA ILE A 9 -1.05 -19.03 5.79
C ILE A 9 -0.61 -17.57 5.67
N LEU A 10 0.32 -17.25 4.77
CA LEU A 10 0.74 -15.87 4.51
C LEU A 10 -0.44 -15.00 4.07
N ASN A 11 -1.28 -15.51 3.16
CA ASN A 11 -2.49 -14.80 2.74
C ASN A 11 -3.44 -14.57 3.92
N LEU A 12 -3.61 -15.53 4.83
CA LEU A 12 -4.44 -15.35 6.02
C LEU A 12 -3.89 -14.26 6.95
N MET A 13 -2.58 -14.27 7.22
CA MET A 13 -1.91 -13.25 8.05
C MET A 13 -2.04 -11.84 7.46
N VAL A 14 -1.77 -11.71 6.14
CA VAL A 14 -1.89 -10.43 5.44
C VAL A 14 -3.34 -9.95 5.43
N ASN A 15 -4.30 -10.83 5.15
CA ASN A 15 -5.71 -10.47 5.16
C ASN A 15 -6.21 -10.07 6.54
N ASP A 16 -5.67 -10.65 7.61
CA ASP A 16 -6.03 -10.25 8.97
C ASP A 16 -5.46 -8.86 9.31
N GLY A 17 -4.18 -8.61 9.01
CA GLY A 17 -3.57 -7.28 9.15
C GLY A 17 -4.25 -6.21 8.28
N LEU A 18 -4.76 -6.58 7.10
CA LEU A 18 -5.54 -5.69 6.23
C LEU A 18 -6.84 -5.21 6.90
N LYS A 19 -7.45 -5.98 7.81
CA LYS A 19 -8.68 -5.58 8.52
C LYS A 19 -8.42 -4.42 9.48
N GLU A 20 -7.31 -4.47 10.21
CA GLU A 20 -6.92 -3.45 11.19
C GLU A 20 -6.69 -2.08 10.53
N TYR A 21 -6.07 -2.07 9.35
CA TYR A 21 -5.77 -0.85 8.58
C TYR A 21 -6.77 -0.56 7.45
N HIS A 22 -7.89 -1.30 7.39
CA HIS A 22 -8.83 -1.29 6.27
C HIS A 22 -9.37 0.12 5.96
N SER A 23 -9.67 0.89 7.02
CA SER A 23 -10.15 2.27 6.93
C SER A 23 -9.16 3.17 6.17
N SER A 24 -7.91 3.28 6.66
CA SER A 24 -6.89 4.15 6.08
C SER A 24 -6.49 3.70 4.68
N ILE A 25 -6.40 2.38 4.45
CA ILE A 25 -6.11 1.81 3.12
C ILE A 25 -7.20 2.18 2.13
N ASN A 26 -8.47 2.05 2.51
CA ASN A 26 -9.59 2.36 1.62
C ASN A 26 -9.63 3.84 1.26
N LYS A 27 -9.42 4.74 2.21
CA LYS A 27 -9.36 6.19 1.91
C LYS A 27 -8.26 6.51 0.88
N ILE A 28 -7.06 5.92 1.03
CA ILE A 28 -5.97 6.12 0.06
C ILE A 28 -6.32 5.51 -1.30
N ARG A 29 -6.91 4.31 -1.33
CA ARG A 29 -7.36 3.70 -2.59
C ARG A 29 -8.43 4.54 -3.29
N TYR A 30 -9.36 5.11 -2.53
CA TYR A 30 -10.36 6.03 -3.06
C TYR A 30 -9.75 7.31 -3.61
N ALA A 31 -8.78 7.91 -2.90
CA ALA A 31 -8.04 9.07 -3.39
C ALA A 31 -7.30 8.76 -4.70
N VAL A 32 -6.64 7.60 -4.79
CA VAL A 32 -5.98 7.13 -6.02
C VAL A 32 -6.99 6.92 -7.15
N ARG A 33 -8.12 6.26 -6.87
CA ARG A 33 -9.20 6.04 -7.84
C ARG A 33 -9.75 7.36 -8.37
N ASP A 34 -9.93 8.34 -7.51
CA ASP A 34 -10.44 9.67 -7.88
C ASP A 34 -9.49 10.40 -8.84
N VAL A 35 -8.20 10.47 -8.51
CA VAL A 35 -7.19 11.09 -9.38
C VAL A 35 -7.16 10.42 -10.75
N ARG A 36 -7.39 9.10 -10.80
CA ARG A 36 -7.40 8.31 -12.03
C ARG A 36 -8.71 8.31 -12.79
N ALA A 37 -9.80 8.83 -12.20
CA ALA A 37 -11.14 8.74 -12.80
C ALA A 37 -11.24 9.51 -14.14
N SER A 38 -10.38 10.51 -14.38
CA SER A 38 -10.29 11.19 -15.66
C SER A 38 -8.90 11.78 -15.93
N LEU A 39 -8.58 12.03 -17.20
CA LEU A 39 -7.34 12.69 -17.60
C LEU A 39 -7.20 14.09 -16.96
N GLY A 40 -8.30 14.85 -16.89
CA GLY A 40 -8.30 16.16 -16.26
C GLY A 40 -7.97 16.14 -14.75
N ARG A 41 -8.42 15.12 -14.02
CA ARG A 41 -8.04 14.94 -12.60
C ARG A 41 -6.57 14.55 -12.46
N MET A 42 -6.07 13.68 -13.33
CA MET A 42 -4.66 13.30 -13.36
C MET A 42 -3.75 14.50 -13.67
N ASP A 43 -4.12 15.35 -14.63
CA ASP A 43 -3.31 16.52 -14.98
C ASP A 43 -3.27 17.56 -13.86
N ARG A 44 -4.39 17.78 -13.17
CA ARG A 44 -4.42 18.60 -11.93
C ARG A 44 -3.52 18.01 -10.84
N PHE A 45 -3.52 16.69 -10.68
CA PHE A 45 -2.65 16.02 -9.72
C PHE A 45 -1.17 16.19 -10.08
N LYS A 46 -0.80 16.13 -11.37
CA LYS A 46 0.57 16.43 -11.82
C LYS A 46 1.00 17.87 -11.47
N ILE A 47 0.09 18.84 -11.51
CA ILE A 47 0.38 20.20 -11.02
C ILE A 47 0.71 20.16 -9.53
N CYS A 48 -0.08 19.47 -8.72
CA CYS A 48 0.16 19.30 -7.28
C CYS A 48 1.51 18.59 -6.99
N ILE A 49 1.91 17.62 -7.81
CA ILE A 49 3.23 16.96 -7.74
C ILE A 49 4.35 17.98 -7.97
N LYS A 50 4.23 18.82 -9.01
CA LYS A 50 5.21 19.87 -9.32
C LYS A 50 5.30 20.91 -8.21
N GLU A 51 4.17 21.41 -7.71
CA GLU A 51 4.11 22.36 -6.59
C GLU A 51 4.64 21.76 -5.29
N GLY A 52 4.40 20.47 -5.07
CA GLY A 52 4.94 19.68 -3.97
C GLY A 52 6.44 19.42 -4.07
N ARG A 53 7.08 19.79 -5.19
CA ARG A 53 8.48 19.49 -5.53
C ARG A 53 8.81 18.00 -5.36
N ILE A 54 7.87 17.14 -5.73
CA ILE A 54 8.01 15.69 -5.63
C ILE A 54 8.78 15.22 -6.88
N VAL A 55 9.95 14.59 -6.67
CA VAL A 55 10.87 14.20 -7.75
C VAL A 55 10.60 12.77 -8.27
N ASP A 56 9.69 12.04 -7.63
CA ASP A 56 9.39 10.64 -7.96
C ASP A 56 8.77 10.49 -9.36
N LYS A 57 9.37 9.63 -10.20
CA LYS A 57 8.93 9.37 -11.59
C LYS A 57 7.88 8.26 -11.71
N CYS A 58 7.37 7.74 -10.59
CA CYS A 58 6.42 6.63 -10.61
C CYS A 58 5.07 7.04 -11.22
N THR A 59 4.58 6.29 -12.19
CA THR A 59 3.21 6.43 -12.69
C THR A 59 2.26 5.75 -11.69
N MET A 60 1.22 6.44 -11.26
CA MET A 60 0.18 5.84 -10.43
C MET A 60 -0.41 4.62 -11.17
N GLN A 61 -0.51 3.46 -10.52
CA GLN A 61 -1.06 2.24 -11.14
C GLN A 61 -2.59 2.14 -10.94
N LEU A 62 -3.27 1.35 -11.78
CA LEU A 62 -4.70 1.07 -11.64
C LEU A 62 -4.95 0.18 -10.42
N ASP A 63 -6.04 0.47 -9.70
CA ASP A 63 -6.52 -0.41 -8.64
C ASP A 63 -7.14 -1.66 -9.25
N VAL A 64 -6.44 -2.78 -9.16
CA VAL A 64 -6.99 -4.11 -9.50
C VAL A 64 -7.38 -4.79 -8.19
N LEU A 65 -8.68 -4.78 -7.90
CA LEU A 65 -9.30 -5.11 -6.62
C LEU A 65 -9.22 -6.58 -6.16
N THR A 66 -8.37 -7.43 -6.73
CA THR A 66 -8.47 -8.89 -6.50
C THR A 66 -7.35 -9.51 -5.67
N ARG A 67 -6.26 -8.79 -5.32
CA ARG A 67 -5.14 -9.34 -4.53
C ARG A 67 -4.46 -8.28 -3.66
N TRP A 68 -4.02 -8.65 -2.46
CA TRP A 68 -3.26 -7.78 -1.54
C TRP A 68 -1.95 -7.24 -2.17
N ASN A 69 -1.37 -7.95 -3.14
CA ASN A 69 -0.23 -7.47 -3.93
C ASN A 69 -0.54 -6.17 -4.69
N SER A 70 -1.73 -6.04 -5.26
CA SER A 70 -2.17 -4.80 -5.92
C SER A 70 -2.32 -3.69 -4.88
N THR A 71 -2.94 -4.01 -3.73
CA THR A 71 -3.10 -3.06 -2.62
C THR A 71 -1.75 -2.52 -2.16
N TYR A 72 -0.77 -3.40 -1.92
CA TYR A 72 0.61 -3.04 -1.57
C TYR A 72 1.21 -2.05 -2.58
N ILE A 73 1.17 -2.37 -3.87
CA ILE A 73 1.74 -1.51 -4.93
C ILE A 73 1.04 -0.14 -4.95
N ILE A 74 -0.29 -0.10 -4.82
CA ILE A 74 -1.06 1.14 -4.82
C ILE A 74 -0.66 2.03 -3.64
N ILE A 75 -0.65 1.48 -2.43
CA ILE A 75 -0.35 2.28 -1.23
C ILE A 75 1.14 2.68 -1.19
N GLU A 76 2.05 1.82 -1.66
CA GLU A 76 3.48 2.12 -1.77
C GLU A 76 3.72 3.30 -2.72
N ILE A 77 3.12 3.26 -3.91
CA ILE A 77 3.22 4.35 -4.88
C ILE A 77 2.52 5.62 -4.36
N ALA A 78 1.30 5.50 -3.81
CA ALA A 78 0.55 6.65 -3.32
C ALA A 78 1.28 7.37 -2.17
N SER A 79 1.97 6.63 -1.29
CA SER A 79 2.75 7.18 -0.18
C SER A 79 3.84 8.15 -0.64
N LYS A 80 4.48 7.90 -1.79
CA LYS A 80 5.46 8.80 -2.43
C LYS A 80 4.84 10.14 -2.83
N PHE A 81 3.54 10.15 -3.12
CA PHE A 81 2.80 11.34 -3.51
C PHE A 81 1.97 11.96 -2.38
N ARG A 82 2.16 11.56 -1.11
CA ARG A 82 1.42 12.09 0.08
C ARG A 82 1.27 13.61 0.06
N LYS A 83 2.33 14.35 -0.28
CA LYS A 83 2.30 15.83 -0.33
C LYS A 83 1.35 16.37 -1.40
N ALA A 84 1.24 15.70 -2.55
CA ALA A 84 0.33 16.09 -3.62
C ALA A 84 -1.13 15.79 -3.23
N PHE A 85 -1.38 14.73 -2.45
CA PHE A 85 -2.71 14.41 -1.90
C PHE A 85 -3.17 15.35 -0.77
N LYS A 86 -2.26 16.08 -0.11
CA LYS A 86 -2.61 17.12 0.89
C LYS A 86 -3.03 18.46 0.29
N ARG A 87 -2.54 18.77 -0.92
CA ARG A 87 -2.78 20.03 -1.63
C ARG A 87 -3.90 20.08 -2.68
N PRO A 88 -4.82 19.10 -2.85
CA PRO A 88 -5.93 19.27 -3.78
C PRO A 88 -6.86 20.45 -3.41
N GLY A 89 -6.77 20.95 -2.18
CA GLY A 89 -7.81 21.72 -1.50
C GLY A 89 -7.70 23.24 -1.48
N GLU A 90 -7.10 23.92 -2.47
CA GLU A 90 -7.42 25.35 -2.69
C GLU A 90 -8.20 25.61 -4.00
N LYS A 91 -8.29 24.62 -4.91
CA LYS A 91 -9.02 24.76 -6.20
C LYS A 91 -9.88 23.56 -6.61
N CYS A 92 -9.85 22.43 -5.89
CA CYS A 92 -10.69 21.26 -6.20
C CYS A 92 -11.68 20.94 -5.06
N TYR A 93 -12.90 21.47 -5.18
CA TYR A 93 -14.06 21.21 -4.32
C TYR A 93 -14.64 19.77 -4.42
N GLN A 94 -13.86 18.78 -4.85
CA GLN A 94 -14.41 17.47 -5.29
C GLN A 94 -13.98 16.26 -4.44
N TYR A 95 -13.13 16.46 -3.43
CA TYR A 95 -12.74 15.41 -2.48
C TYR A 95 -13.81 15.12 -1.41
N VAL A 96 -14.84 15.96 -1.29
CA VAL A 96 -15.93 15.83 -0.30
C VAL A 96 -16.83 14.61 -0.58
N MET A 97 -16.74 14.02 -1.78
CA MET A 97 -17.57 12.87 -2.22
C MET A 97 -16.84 11.52 -2.12
N LEU A 98 -15.64 11.46 -1.54
CA LEU A 98 -14.98 10.18 -1.29
C LEU A 98 -15.64 9.51 -0.09
N ASP A 99 -16.18 8.32 -0.32
CA ASP A 99 -16.67 7.43 0.72
C ASP A 99 -15.55 7.20 1.75
N GLY A 100 -15.69 7.75 2.97
CA GLY A 100 -14.67 7.71 4.03
C GLY A 100 -13.74 8.93 4.14
N GLY A 101 -13.86 9.94 3.27
CA GLY A 101 -13.17 11.24 3.39
C GLY A 101 -11.72 11.30 2.88
N VAL A 102 -11.12 12.49 2.96
CA VAL A 102 -9.72 12.74 2.56
C VAL A 102 -8.76 12.03 3.52
N PRO A 103 -7.74 11.29 3.04
CA PRO A 103 -6.73 10.69 3.91
C PRO A 103 -6.01 11.75 4.76
N ASN A 104 -6.15 11.67 6.08
CA ASN A 104 -5.51 12.58 7.02
C ASN A 104 -4.07 12.12 7.36
N ASN A 105 -3.36 12.84 8.23
CA ASN A 105 -1.98 12.47 8.58
C ASN A 105 -1.86 11.08 9.18
N GLU A 106 -2.78 10.72 10.08
CA GLU A 106 -2.84 9.42 10.74
C GLU A 106 -3.05 8.29 9.71
N ASP A 107 -3.94 8.49 8.73
CA ASP A 107 -4.15 7.52 7.65
C ASP A 107 -2.84 7.22 6.90
N TRP A 108 -2.06 8.26 6.59
CA TRP A 108 -0.77 8.10 5.92
C TRP A 108 0.29 7.44 6.81
N ASP A 109 0.29 7.74 8.10
CA ASP A 109 1.28 7.19 9.05
C ASP A 109 0.98 5.71 9.34
N ASN A 110 -0.31 5.36 9.49
CA ASN A 110 -0.81 3.98 9.57
C ASN A 110 -0.40 3.17 8.33
N VAL A 111 -0.68 3.70 7.14
CA VAL A 111 -0.32 3.04 5.87
C VAL A 111 1.19 2.91 5.69
N ARG A 112 1.99 3.86 6.19
CA ARG A 112 3.46 3.74 6.15
C ARG A 112 3.96 2.57 6.98
N CYS A 113 3.41 2.34 8.18
CA CYS A 113 3.74 1.17 8.99
C CYS A 113 3.33 -0.12 8.26
N PHE A 114 2.14 -0.13 7.68
CA PHE A 114 1.62 -1.28 6.97
C PHE A 114 2.36 -1.61 5.66
N ILE A 115 2.87 -0.61 4.93
CA ILE A 115 3.73 -0.81 3.75
C ILE A 115 4.97 -1.62 4.11
N LYS A 116 5.61 -1.32 5.25
CA LYS A 116 6.81 -2.05 5.70
C LYS A 116 6.49 -3.54 5.93
N LEU A 117 5.36 -3.81 6.59
CA LEU A 117 4.86 -5.16 6.81
C LEU A 117 4.59 -5.89 5.49
N LEU A 118 3.78 -5.28 4.61
CA LEU A 118 3.40 -5.87 3.33
C LEU A 118 4.58 -6.10 2.40
N LYS A 119 5.62 -5.27 2.45
CA LYS A 119 6.85 -5.44 1.66
C LYS A 119 7.53 -6.77 1.93
N ILE A 120 7.62 -7.18 3.20
CA ILE A 120 8.21 -8.47 3.61
C ILE A 120 7.46 -9.61 2.92
N PHE A 121 6.13 -9.60 3.01
CA PHE A 121 5.29 -10.61 2.36
C PHE A 121 5.41 -10.56 0.84
N PHE A 122 5.50 -9.37 0.25
CA PHE A 122 5.60 -9.16 -1.19
C PHE A 122 6.90 -9.75 -1.73
N ASP A 123 8.02 -9.47 -1.08
CA ASP A 123 9.33 -9.98 -1.46
C ASP A 123 9.40 -11.51 -1.35
N ILE A 124 8.84 -12.09 -0.28
CA ILE A 124 8.68 -13.55 -0.12
C ILE A 124 7.82 -14.13 -1.26
N THR A 125 6.69 -13.51 -1.58
CA THR A 125 5.81 -14.00 -2.65
C THR A 125 6.50 -13.98 -4.01
N GLN A 126 7.31 -12.95 -4.27
CA GLN A 126 8.06 -12.81 -5.51
C GLN A 126 9.23 -13.79 -5.59
N SER A 127 9.91 -14.11 -4.48
CA SER A 127 10.98 -15.11 -4.46
C SER A 127 10.47 -16.52 -4.78
N PHE A 128 9.29 -16.89 -4.28
CA PHE A 128 8.60 -18.14 -4.66
C PHE A 128 8.21 -18.16 -6.14
N ARG A 129 7.75 -17.03 -6.68
CA ARG A 129 7.38 -16.92 -8.11
C ARG A 129 8.58 -17.11 -9.04
N ASN A 130 9.75 -16.66 -8.61
CA ASN A 130 11.01 -16.78 -9.34
C ASN A 130 11.72 -18.14 -9.13
N LYS A 131 11.07 -19.11 -8.45
CA LYS A 131 11.57 -20.49 -8.19
C LYS A 131 12.88 -20.57 -7.38
N PHE A 132 13.24 -19.55 -6.61
CA PHE A 132 14.53 -19.49 -5.90
C PHE A 132 14.53 -19.97 -4.44
N CYS A 133 13.44 -20.49 -3.88
CA CYS A 133 13.42 -20.90 -2.47
C CYS A 133 12.89 -22.31 -2.23
N ASN A 134 13.80 -23.18 -1.75
CA ASN A 134 13.48 -24.39 -1.01
C ASN A 134 13.07 -24.03 0.43
N PHE A 135 12.28 -24.92 1.05
CA PHE A 135 11.70 -24.88 2.41
C PHE A 135 12.55 -24.17 3.50
N PHE A 136 13.87 -24.31 3.47
CA PHE A 136 14.79 -23.76 4.47
C PHE A 136 14.81 -22.23 4.52
N PHE A 137 14.83 -21.56 3.36
CA PHE A 137 14.85 -20.10 3.29
C PHE A 137 13.55 -19.46 3.77
N PHE A 138 12.40 -20.12 3.60
CA PHE A 138 11.13 -19.57 4.08
C PHE A 138 11.09 -19.51 5.60
N PHE A 139 11.52 -20.57 6.28
CA PHE A 139 11.44 -20.65 7.75
C PHE A 139 12.46 -19.72 8.42
N GLU A 140 13.67 -19.62 7.86
CA GLU A 140 14.74 -18.74 8.37
C GLU A 140 14.35 -17.26 8.18
N TYR A 141 13.92 -16.88 6.98
CA TYR A 141 13.50 -15.50 6.67
C TYR A 141 12.20 -15.10 7.38
N PHE A 142 11.24 -16.02 7.49
CA PHE A 142 10.00 -15.78 8.25
C PHE A 142 10.30 -15.62 9.74
N ASN A 143 11.16 -16.44 10.33
CA ASN A 143 11.52 -16.30 11.76
C ASN A 143 12.29 -15.01 12.05
N GLU A 144 13.29 -14.65 11.23
CA GLU A 144 14.01 -13.38 11.39
C GLU A 144 13.08 -12.16 11.31
N HIS A 145 12.12 -12.18 10.38
CA HIS A 145 11.20 -11.06 10.19
C HIS A 145 9.98 -11.09 11.12
N CYS A 146 9.50 -12.25 11.56
CA CYS A 146 8.42 -12.34 12.55
C CYS A 146 8.84 -11.89 13.95
N MET A 147 10.12 -12.05 14.32
CA MET A 147 10.65 -11.46 15.54
C MET A 147 10.57 -9.93 15.52
N ILE A 148 10.83 -9.30 14.37
CA ILE A 148 10.69 -7.84 14.18
C ILE A 148 9.22 -7.40 14.31
N LEU A 149 8.26 -8.24 13.87
CA LEU A 149 6.83 -7.97 14.00
C LEU A 149 6.31 -8.11 15.44
N LEU A 150 6.94 -8.99 16.23
CA LEU A 150 6.66 -9.12 17.66
C LEU A 150 7.23 -7.94 18.46
N GLU A 151 8.43 -7.46 18.12
CA GLU A 151 8.99 -6.26 18.78
C GLU A 151 8.20 -4.97 18.49
N LEU A 152 7.65 -4.82 17.28
CA LEU A 152 6.85 -3.64 16.93
C LEU A 152 5.44 -3.60 17.57
N LYS A 153 4.95 -4.71 18.14
CA LYS A 153 3.68 -4.77 18.89
C LYS A 153 3.85 -4.62 20.41
N TRP A 154 5.08 -4.66 20.93
CA TRP A 154 5.38 -4.70 22.37
C TRP A 154 6.58 -3.84 22.79
N GLY A 155 6.89 -2.78 22.03
CA GLY A 155 7.95 -1.80 22.33
C GLY A 155 7.43 -0.38 22.38
#